data_AF-A0ABD1FCU3-F1
#
_entry.id   AF-A0ABD1FCU3-F1
#
_cell.length_a   1.000
_cell.length_b   1.000
_cell.length_c   1.000
_cell.angle_alpha   90.00
_cell.angle_beta   90.00
_cell.angle_gamma   90.00
#
_symmetry.space_group_name_H-M   'P 1'
#
loop_
_entity.id
_entity.type
_entity.pdbx_description
1 polymer ?
#
loop_
_entity_poly.entity_id
_entity_poly.type
_entity_poly.pdbx_seq_one_letter_code
_entity_poly.pdbx_strand_id
1 'polypeptide(L)'
;MTRLQCPENLKKVYDTLKITKEEWMKIIIVSEGQSTCYQWHSERFKRITASSRAHRIKTREENFESLAKQFNNQKFQGRMTIAMEYGLIMEIKARECFILETGLHVHTVGLIVKMDQPHLAASPDGVITETDSLLEIKCPYTCKNSMIIDRRM
;
A
#
# COMPACT_ATOMS: atom_id res chain seq x y z
N MET A 1 1.38 23.79 -8.11
CA MET A 1 2.28 22.74 -7.60
C MET A 1 3.48 22.63 -8.52
N THR A 2 4.68 22.93 -8.03
CA THR A 2 5.91 22.77 -8.80
C THR A 2 6.08 21.29 -9.12
N ARG A 3 6.08 20.90 -10.41
CA ARG A 3 6.43 19.54 -10.80
C ARG A 3 7.89 19.33 -10.41
N LEU A 4 8.14 18.63 -9.31
CA LEU A 4 9.46 18.14 -8.96
C LEU A 4 9.94 17.28 -10.14
N GLN A 5 10.95 17.77 -10.86
CA GLN A 5 11.56 17.02 -11.94
C GLN A 5 12.64 16.10 -11.36
N CYS A 6 12.71 14.88 -11.89
CA CYS A 6 13.77 13.97 -11.53
C CYS A 6 15.13 14.60 -11.91
N PRO A 7 16.12 14.65 -10.99
CA PRO A 7 17.46 15.12 -11.31
C PRO A 7 18.04 14.36 -12.51
N GLU A 8 18.75 15.04 -13.41
CA GLU A 8 19.24 14.45 -14.68
C GLU A 8 20.13 13.22 -14.43
N ASN A 9 20.92 13.22 -13.35
CA ASN A 9 21.76 12.09 -12.94
C ASN A 9 20.96 10.84 -12.50
N LEU A 10 19.68 11.00 -12.14
CA LEU A 10 18.78 9.91 -11.73
C LEU A 10 17.76 9.53 -12.80
N LYS A 11 17.66 10.31 -13.88
CA LYS A 11 16.68 10.12 -14.96
C LYS A 11 16.75 8.73 -15.58
N LYS A 12 17.96 8.22 -15.86
CA LYS A 12 18.17 6.86 -16.36
C LYS A 12 17.57 5.80 -15.43
N VAL A 13 17.74 5.96 -14.12
CA VAL A 13 17.18 5.04 -13.11
C VAL A 13 15.66 5.22 -13.00
N TYR A 14 15.17 6.45 -13.05
CA TYR A 14 13.73 6.71 -13.04
C TYR A 14 13.02 6.11 -14.26
N ASP A 15 13.67 6.17 -15.42
CA ASP A 15 13.13 5.62 -16.67
C ASP A 15 13.00 4.10 -16.63
N THR A 16 13.83 3.38 -15.85
CA THR A 16 13.66 1.92 -15.67
C THR A 16 12.45 1.54 -14.81
N LEU A 17 11.85 2.50 -14.10
CA LEU A 17 10.64 2.27 -13.30
C LEU A 17 9.36 2.47 -14.13
N LYS A 18 9.44 3.17 -15.26
CA LYS A 18 8.31 3.37 -16.17
C LYS A 18 7.84 2.02 -16.69
N ILE A 19 6.53 1.90 -16.78
CA ILE A 19 5.85 0.68 -17.20
C ILE A 19 4.78 1.03 -18.23
N THR A 20 4.52 0.12 -19.15
CA THR A 20 3.40 0.24 -20.09
C THR A 20 2.07 -0.05 -19.40
N LYS A 21 0.96 0.25 -20.09
CA LYS A 21 -0.38 -0.05 -19.57
C LYS A 21 -0.59 -1.56 -19.40
N GLU A 22 -0.05 -2.35 -20.30
CA GLU A 22 -0.11 -3.82 -20.28
C GLU A 22 0.69 -4.37 -19.09
N GLU A 23 1.89 -3.85 -18.86
CA GLU A 23 2.71 -4.21 -17.68
C GLU A 23 2.01 -3.80 -16.38
N TRP A 24 1.42 -2.60 -16.35
CA TRP A 24 0.65 -2.12 -15.20
C TRP A 24 -0.52 -3.04 -14.85
N MET A 25 -1.34 -3.42 -15.84
CA MET A 25 -2.44 -4.37 -15.62
C MET A 25 -1.93 -5.73 -15.14
N LYS A 26 -0.85 -6.22 -15.75
CA LYS A 26 -0.22 -7.49 -15.36
C LYS A 26 0.21 -7.44 -13.90
N ILE A 27 0.87 -6.36 -13.45
CA ILE A 27 1.30 -6.19 -12.06
C ILE A 27 0.09 -6.28 -11.12
N ILE A 28 -1.00 -5.57 -11.41
CA ILE A 28 -2.21 -5.59 -10.56
C ILE A 28 -2.76 -7.01 -10.42
N ILE A 29 -2.92 -7.72 -11.54
CA ILE A 29 -3.54 -9.06 -11.56
C ILE A 29 -2.64 -10.08 -10.86
N VAL A 30 -1.36 -10.17 -11.22
CA VAL A 30 -0.47 -11.20 -10.66
C VAL A 30 -0.17 -10.97 -9.18
N SER A 31 -0.39 -9.75 -8.68
CA SER A 31 -0.12 -9.38 -7.29
C SER A 31 -1.37 -9.26 -6.42
N GLU A 32 -2.52 -9.75 -6.90
CA GLU A 32 -3.80 -9.73 -6.18
C GLU A 32 -3.72 -10.39 -4.79
N GLY A 33 -2.91 -11.46 -4.64
CA GLY A 33 -2.66 -12.10 -3.34
C GLY A 33 -1.84 -11.27 -2.33
N GLN A 34 -1.44 -10.06 -2.72
CA GLN A 34 -0.71 -9.08 -1.91
C GLN A 34 0.44 -9.67 -1.09
N SER A 35 0.33 -9.67 0.25
CA SER A 35 1.38 -10.10 1.17
C SER A 35 1.82 -11.56 0.99
N THR A 36 0.98 -12.40 0.37
CA THR A 36 1.27 -13.80 0.05
C THR A 36 1.95 -13.97 -1.31
N CYS A 37 1.99 -12.92 -2.14
CA CYS A 37 2.51 -12.97 -3.50
C CYS A 37 3.95 -12.44 -3.58
N TYR A 38 4.85 -13.26 -4.13
CA TYR A 38 6.25 -12.86 -4.35
C TYR A 38 6.38 -11.65 -5.28
N GLN A 39 5.62 -11.62 -6.38
CA GLN A 39 5.61 -10.53 -7.36
C GLN A 39 5.20 -9.21 -6.70
N TRP A 40 4.24 -9.25 -5.77
CA TRP A 40 3.85 -8.08 -4.99
C TRP A 40 5.04 -7.52 -4.19
N HIS A 41 5.79 -8.36 -3.49
CA HIS A 41 7.00 -7.94 -2.76
C HIS A 41 8.08 -7.38 -3.70
N SER A 42 8.31 -8.04 -4.83
CA SER A 42 9.29 -7.63 -5.83
C SER A 42 8.97 -6.26 -6.42
N GLU A 43 7.73 -6.02 -6.83
CA GLU A 43 7.32 -4.74 -7.40
C GLU A 43 7.28 -3.61 -6.37
N ARG A 44 6.93 -3.91 -5.11
CA ARG A 44 6.99 -2.95 -4.00
C ARG A 44 8.41 -2.57 -3.65
N PHE A 45 9.37 -3.50 -3.76
CA PHE A 45 10.76 -3.21 -3.43
C PHE A 45 11.31 -2.07 -4.30
N LYS A 46 10.93 -2.04 -5.57
CA LYS A 46 11.30 -1.01 -6.56
C LYS A 46 10.70 0.38 -6.28
N ARG A 47 9.74 0.52 -5.35
CA ARG A 47 8.86 1.70 -5.21
C ARG A 47 8.67 2.16 -3.78
N ILE A 48 8.34 3.44 -3.60
CA ILE A 48 7.84 3.98 -2.33
C ILE A 48 6.37 3.61 -2.24
N THR A 49 6.01 2.89 -1.17
CA THR A 49 4.64 2.43 -0.94
C THR A 49 3.93 3.25 0.13
N ALA A 50 2.60 3.37 -0.02
CA ALA A 50 1.75 4.22 0.83
C ALA A 50 1.75 3.87 2.33
N SER A 51 2.16 2.66 2.71
CA SER A 51 2.17 2.22 4.10
C SER A 51 3.35 2.79 4.90
N SER A 52 4.41 1.99 5.11
CA SER A 52 5.49 2.34 6.03
C SER A 52 6.54 3.29 5.46
N ARG A 53 6.78 3.24 4.14
CA ARG A 53 7.81 4.07 3.49
C ARG A 53 7.38 5.53 3.44
N ALA A 54 6.14 5.79 3.00
CA ALA A 54 5.61 7.15 2.87
C ALA A 54 5.60 7.92 4.21
N HIS A 55 5.10 7.30 5.29
CA HIS A 55 5.09 7.92 6.62
C HIS A 55 6.50 8.28 7.09
N ARG A 56 7.45 7.34 6.96
CA ARG A 56 8.86 7.54 7.38
C ARG A 56 9.57 8.64 6.61
N ILE A 57 9.17 8.91 5.37
CA ILE A 57 9.65 10.06 4.57
C ILE A 57 8.99 11.33 5.10
N LYS A 58 7.66 11.33 5.26
CA LYS A 58 6.85 12.49 5.67
C LYS A 58 7.28 13.06 7.01
N THR A 59 7.62 12.21 7.99
CA THR A 59 7.99 12.62 9.35
C THR A 59 9.49 12.78 9.56
N ARG A 60 10.30 12.73 8.50
CA ARG A 60 11.77 12.80 8.59
C ARG A 60 12.21 14.26 8.58
N GLU A 61 13.00 14.65 9.58
CA GLU A 61 13.57 16.00 9.66
C GLU A 61 15.05 16.05 9.25
N GLU A 62 15.79 14.95 9.43
CA GLU A 62 17.24 14.85 9.17
C GLU A 62 17.66 13.42 8.78
N ASN A 63 18.93 13.20 8.40
CA ASN A 63 19.48 11.87 8.10
C ASN A 63 18.83 11.13 6.91
N PHE A 64 18.44 11.86 5.86
CA PHE A 64 17.80 11.34 4.66
C PHE A 64 18.60 10.21 3.95
N GLU A 65 19.93 10.33 3.91
CA GLU A 65 20.81 9.30 3.32
C GLU A 65 20.74 7.96 4.06
N SER A 66 20.66 8.00 5.39
CA SER A 66 20.49 6.79 6.20
C SER A 66 19.14 6.13 5.92
N LEU A 67 18.08 6.93 5.81
CA LEU A 67 16.75 6.44 5.45
C LEU A 67 16.74 5.78 4.07
N ALA A 68 17.37 6.40 3.07
CA ALA A 68 17.50 5.86 1.73
C ALA A 68 18.24 4.51 1.73
N LYS A 69 19.37 4.40 2.44
CA LYS A 69 20.10 3.13 2.61
C LYS A 69 19.25 2.05 3.25
N GLN A 70 18.44 2.41 4.25
CA GLN A 70 17.53 1.45 4.89
C GLN A 70 16.44 0.93 3.94
N PHE A 71 15.89 1.78 3.08
CA PHE A 71 14.92 1.34 2.07
C PHE A 71 15.53 0.41 1.03
N ASN A 72 16.80 0.63 0.65
CA ASN A 72 17.53 -0.24 -0.27
C ASN A 72 17.94 -1.59 0.35
N ASN A 73 18.23 -1.62 1.65
CA ASN A 73 18.76 -2.81 2.33
C ASN A 73 17.69 -3.67 3.03
N GLN A 74 16.45 -3.18 3.15
CA GLN A 74 15.38 -3.95 3.78
C GLN A 74 14.94 -5.12 2.90
N LYS A 75 15.53 -6.30 3.13
CA LYS A 75 14.79 -7.56 3.02
C LYS A 75 13.79 -7.56 4.18
N PHE A 76 12.51 -7.80 3.90
CA PHE A 76 11.50 -7.90 4.96
C PHE A 76 11.85 -9.10 5.85
N GLN A 77 12.41 -8.85 7.03
CA GLN A 77 12.81 -9.86 8.02
C GLN A 77 11.94 -9.78 9.30
N GLY A 78 10.76 -9.17 9.20
CA GLY A 78 9.84 -9.06 10.33
C GLY A 78 9.21 -10.41 10.65
N ARG A 79 9.27 -10.83 11.92
CA ARG A 79 8.43 -11.92 12.41
C ARG A 79 6.97 -11.45 12.47
N MET A 80 6.05 -12.31 12.07
CA MET A 80 4.62 -12.07 12.28
C MET A 80 4.36 -11.89 13.77
N THR A 81 3.70 -10.80 14.14
CA THR A 81 3.27 -10.56 15.53
C THR A 81 1.81 -10.96 15.68
N ILE A 82 1.37 -11.24 16.92
CA ILE A 82 -0.04 -11.54 17.22
C ILE A 82 -0.97 -10.42 16.73
N ALA A 83 -0.54 -9.16 16.87
CA ALA A 83 -1.32 -8.01 16.40
C ALA A 83 -1.44 -7.96 14.86
N MET A 84 -0.38 -8.32 14.14
CA MET A 84 -0.40 -8.40 12.67
C MET A 84 -1.28 -9.55 12.17
N GLU A 85 -1.16 -10.73 12.80
CA GLU A 85 -1.99 -11.89 12.48
C GLU A 85 -3.48 -11.60 12.75
N TYR A 86 -3.80 -10.99 13.89
CA TYR A 86 -5.15 -10.51 14.18
C TYR A 86 -5.64 -9.55 13.10
N GLY A 87 -4.82 -8.58 12.70
CA GLY A 87 -5.16 -7.63 11.65
C GLY A 87 -5.54 -8.32 10.34
N LEU A 88 -4.72 -9.27 9.88
CA LEU A 88 -4.98 -10.03 8.64
C LEU A 88 -6.31 -10.81 8.69
N ILE A 89 -6.60 -11.47 9.83
CA ILE A 89 -7.83 -12.25 10.00
C ILE A 89 -9.05 -11.33 10.06
N MET A 90 -8.95 -10.22 10.79
CA MET A 90 -10.08 -9.33 11.03
C MET A 90 -10.38 -8.41 9.87
N GLU A 91 -9.40 -8.10 9.02
CA GLU A 91 -9.60 -7.27 7.82
C GLU A 91 -10.65 -7.88 6.89
N ILE A 92 -10.58 -9.21 6.67
CA ILE A 92 -11.54 -9.95 5.85
C ILE A 92 -12.95 -9.77 6.41
N LYS A 93 -13.13 -10.00 7.71
CA LYS A 93 -14.43 -9.86 8.39
C LYS A 93 -14.94 -8.41 8.36
N ALA A 94 -14.06 -7.44 8.57
CA ALA A 94 -14.42 -6.03 8.53
C ALA A 94 -14.91 -5.60 7.13
N ARG A 95 -14.25 -6.10 6.07
CA ARG A 95 -14.68 -5.89 4.68
C ARG A 95 -16.06 -6.49 4.43
N GLU A 96 -16.31 -7.72 4.87
CA GLU A 96 -17.61 -8.39 4.76
C GLU A 96 -18.72 -7.61 5.47
N CYS A 97 -18.48 -7.17 6.71
CA CYS A 97 -19.44 -6.34 7.45
C CYS A 97 -19.72 -5.03 6.72
N PHE A 98 -18.69 -4.35 6.22
CA PHE A 98 -18.87 -3.11 5.45
C PHE A 98 -19.74 -3.32 4.21
N ILE A 99 -19.51 -4.39 3.44
CA ILE A 99 -20.33 -4.75 2.27
C ILE A 99 -21.79 -4.97 2.68
N LEU A 100 -22.02 -5.73 3.75
CA LEU A 100 -23.38 -6.04 4.24
C LEU A 100 -24.13 -4.81 4.74
N GLU A 101 -23.45 -3.92 5.46
CA GLU A 101 -24.06 -2.72 6.04
C GLU A 101 -24.35 -1.64 4.99
N THR A 102 -23.47 -1.49 4.01
CA THR A 102 -23.57 -0.41 3.00
C THR A 102 -24.23 -0.85 1.70
N GLY A 103 -24.23 -2.15 1.39
CA GLY A 103 -24.65 -2.69 0.10
C GLY A 103 -23.71 -2.36 -1.07
N LEU A 104 -22.54 -1.76 -0.79
CA LEU A 104 -21.54 -1.41 -1.81
C LEU A 104 -20.67 -2.62 -2.17
N HIS A 105 -20.25 -2.73 -3.43
CA HIS A 105 -19.28 -3.74 -3.83
C HIS A 105 -17.86 -3.27 -3.56
N VAL A 106 -17.07 -4.15 -2.93
CA VAL A 106 -15.66 -3.89 -2.64
C VAL A 106 -14.81 -4.88 -3.41
N HIS A 107 -13.93 -4.37 -4.26
CA HIS A 107 -12.98 -5.17 -5.03
C HIS A 107 -11.61 -5.17 -4.35
N THR A 108 -11.07 -6.37 -4.11
CA THR A 108 -9.65 -6.53 -3.77
C THR A 108 -8.82 -6.41 -5.03
N VAL A 109 -7.68 -5.74 -4.92
CA VAL A 109 -6.74 -5.53 -6.03
C VAL A 109 -5.32 -5.73 -5.55
N GLY A 110 -4.41 -6.03 -6.48
CA GLY A 110 -2.99 -6.14 -6.18
C GLY A 110 -2.30 -4.78 -5.97
N LEU A 111 -1.06 -4.69 -6.43
CA LEU A 111 -0.28 -3.46 -6.39
C LEU A 111 -0.63 -2.55 -7.57
N ILE A 112 -1.14 -1.36 -7.26
CA ILE A 112 -1.39 -0.29 -8.22
C ILE A 112 -0.17 0.64 -8.24
N VAL A 113 0.49 0.75 -9.40
CA VAL A 113 1.57 1.70 -9.64
C VAL A 113 1.00 2.99 -10.20
N LYS A 114 1.48 4.14 -9.72
CA LYS A 114 1.08 5.44 -10.28
C LYS A 114 1.86 5.71 -11.57
N MET A 115 1.24 5.57 -12.75
CA MET A 115 1.97 5.58 -14.04
C MET A 115 2.73 6.88 -14.35
N ASP A 116 2.23 8.04 -13.94
CA ASP A 116 2.89 9.34 -14.08
C ASP A 116 4.02 9.55 -13.04
N GLN A 117 3.99 8.79 -11.95
CA GLN A 117 4.99 8.78 -10.88
C GLN A 117 5.35 7.34 -10.51
N PRO A 118 6.00 6.56 -11.40
CA PRO A 118 6.14 5.11 -11.28
C PRO A 118 6.98 4.63 -10.08
N HIS A 119 7.65 5.56 -9.40
CA HIS A 119 8.31 5.33 -8.12
C HIS A 119 7.32 5.24 -6.95
N LEU A 120 6.03 5.50 -7.15
CA LEU A 120 4.95 5.39 -6.16
C LEU A 120 4.02 4.23 -6.48
N ALA A 121 3.58 3.51 -5.44
CA ALA A 121 2.58 2.46 -5.55
C ALA A 121 1.75 2.29 -4.26
N ALA A 122 0.56 1.71 -4.40
CA ALA A 122 -0.31 1.38 -3.28
C ALA A 122 -1.04 0.04 -3.52
N SER A 123 -1.46 -0.60 -2.44
CA SER A 123 -2.38 -1.75 -2.47
C SER A 123 -3.48 -1.40 -1.47
N PRO A 124 -4.61 -0.85 -1.93
CA PRO A 124 -5.72 -0.53 -1.04
C PRO A 124 -6.37 -1.81 -0.50
N ASP A 125 -7.02 -1.70 0.66
CA ASP A 125 -7.74 -2.83 1.27
C ASP A 125 -9.04 -3.12 0.51
N GLY A 126 -9.53 -2.15 -0.27
CA GLY A 126 -10.62 -2.31 -1.22
C GLY A 126 -10.81 -1.11 -2.14
N VAL A 127 -11.38 -1.37 -3.32
CA VAL A 127 -11.80 -0.35 -4.30
C VAL A 127 -13.31 -0.45 -4.48
N ILE A 128 -14.01 0.70 -4.42
CA ILE A 128 -15.45 0.79 -4.58
C ILE A 128 -15.72 1.61 -5.84
N THR A 129 -16.15 0.93 -6.91
CA THR A 129 -16.27 1.55 -8.23
C THR A 129 -17.48 2.45 -8.36
N GLU A 130 -18.55 2.14 -7.63
CA GLU A 130 -19.84 2.83 -7.68
C GLU A 130 -19.76 4.25 -7.13
N THR A 131 -18.77 4.51 -6.26
CA THR A 131 -18.58 5.80 -5.58
C THR A 131 -17.22 6.42 -5.84
N ASP A 132 -16.40 5.83 -6.72
CA ASP A 132 -15.01 6.23 -6.98
C ASP A 132 -14.20 6.44 -5.68
N SER A 133 -14.29 5.46 -4.78
CA SER A 133 -13.69 5.55 -3.45
C SER A 133 -12.81 4.35 -3.12
N LEU A 134 -11.95 4.53 -2.12
CA LEU A 134 -11.06 3.50 -1.59
C LEU A 134 -11.47 3.15 -0.17
N LEU A 135 -11.38 1.87 0.15
CA LEU A 135 -11.55 1.35 1.50
C LEU A 135 -10.17 1.11 2.12
N GLU A 136 -9.93 1.71 3.29
CA GLU A 136 -8.76 1.47 4.14
C GLU A 136 -9.27 0.97 5.50
N ILE A 137 -8.89 -0.25 5.85
CA ILE A 137 -9.36 -0.97 7.03
C ILE A 137 -8.29 -0.90 8.13
N LYS A 138 -8.75 -0.77 9.38
CA LYS A 138 -7.89 -0.82 10.56
C LYS A 138 -8.52 -1.72 11.61
N CYS A 139 -7.77 -2.73 12.04
CA CYS A 139 -8.18 -3.68 13.07
C CYS A 139 -7.20 -3.62 14.27
N PRO A 140 -7.32 -2.62 15.16
CA PRO A 140 -6.39 -2.44 16.27
C PRO A 140 -6.53 -3.53 17.33
N TYR A 141 -5.50 -4.38 17.46
CA TYR A 141 -5.47 -5.48 18.44
C TYR A 141 -5.68 -5.03 19.89
N THR A 142 -5.20 -3.84 20.25
CA THR A 142 -5.34 -3.25 21.60
C THR A 142 -6.79 -3.04 22.01
N CYS A 143 -7.69 -2.89 21.03
CA CYS A 143 -9.11 -2.62 21.25
C CYS A 143 -10.01 -3.82 20.90
N LYS A 144 -9.44 -5.02 20.73
CA LYS A 144 -10.17 -6.22 20.25
C LYS A 144 -11.38 -6.62 21.09
N ASN A 145 -11.40 -6.26 22.38
CA ASN A 145 -12.46 -6.56 23.34
C ASN A 145 -13.23 -5.29 23.75
N SER A 146 -13.01 -4.17 23.06
CA SER A 146 -13.62 -2.89 23.36
C SER A 146 -14.62 -2.52 22.27
N MET A 147 -15.74 -1.94 22.66
CA MET A 147 -16.68 -1.40 21.69
C MET A 147 -16.11 -0.10 21.13
N ILE A 148 -15.63 -0.14 19.89
CA ILE A 148 -15.17 1.04 19.17
C ILE A 148 -16.39 1.61 18.44
N ILE A 149 -17.19 2.44 19.12
CA ILE A 149 -18.21 3.25 18.44
C ILE A 149 -17.69 4.68 18.35
N ASP A 150 -17.56 5.18 17.13
CA ASP A 150 -17.63 6.63 16.93
C ASP A 150 -19.08 6.99 16.61
N ARG A 151 -19.78 7.59 17.59
CA ARG A 151 -21.16 8.08 17.41
C ARG A 151 -21.21 9.48 16.81
N ARG A 152 -20.11 9.97 16.23
CA ARG A 152 -20.03 11.27 15.55
C ARG A 152 -19.89 11.05 14.05
N MET A 153 -21.01 10.75 13.40
CA MET A 153 -21.23 11.09 12.00
C MET A 153 -22.54 11.86 11.91
#